data_AF-A0A1Q6B5C3-F1
#
_entry.id   AF-A0A1Q6B5C3-F1
#
_cell.length_a   1.000
_cell.length_b   1.000
_cell.length_c   1.000
_cell.angle_alpha   90.00
_cell.angle_beta   90.00
_cell.angle_gamma   90.00
#
_symmetry.space_group_name_H-M   'P 1'
#
loop_
_entity.id
_entity.type
_entity.pdbx_description
1 polymer ?
#
loop_
_entity_poly.entity_id
_entity_poly.type
_entity_poly.pdbx_seq_one_letter_code
_entity_poly.pdbx_strand_id
1 'polypeptide(L)'
;MLKSHNDHLRQTALRNVHTPASLLTTLTESQDRALAINNPQLAADVKTAWLKEDPSLILFVDQPDLSQLRDLVKTGATRQIRSEARNRLEEKQ
;
A
#
# COMPACT_ATOMS: atom_id res chain seq x y z
N MET A 1 24.25 4.72 8.57
CA MET A 1 24.17 3.24 8.49
C MET A 1 22.98 2.65 9.23
N LEU A 2 22.71 3.00 10.50
CA LEU A 2 21.59 2.43 11.28
C LEU A 2 20.19 2.59 10.65
N LYS A 3 19.88 3.75 10.05
CA LYS A 3 18.56 4.01 9.44
C LYS A 3 18.24 3.05 8.29
N SER A 4 19.19 2.89 7.36
CA SER A 4 19.05 1.96 6.23
C SER A 4 18.90 0.50 6.65
N HIS A 5 19.56 0.08 7.73
CA HIS A 5 19.40 -1.27 8.27
C HIS A 5 17.99 -1.49 8.85
N ASN A 6 17.49 -0.51 9.61
CA ASN A 6 16.12 -0.56 10.15
C ASN A 6 15.06 -0.54 9.03
N ASP A 7 15.28 0.24 7.96
CA ASP A 7 14.38 0.27 6.80
C ASP A 7 14.30 -1.11 6.13
N HIS A 8 15.43 -1.82 6.02
CA HIS A 8 15.47 -3.16 5.46
C HIS A 8 14.75 -4.19 6.33
N LEU A 9 14.93 -4.13 7.65
CA LEU A 9 14.22 -4.99 8.59
C LEU A 9 12.71 -4.73 8.55
N ARG A 10 12.30 -3.46 8.46
CA ARG A 10 10.91 -3.04 8.35
C ARG A 10 10.27 -3.56 7.07
N GLN A 11 10.93 -3.40 5.92
CA GLN A 11 10.47 -3.98 4.65
C GLN A 11 10.33 -5.50 4.71
N THR A 12 11.32 -6.17 5.30
CA THR A 12 11.31 -7.63 5.45
C THR A 12 10.16 -8.09 6.34
N ALA A 13 9.94 -7.42 7.47
CA ALA A 13 8.84 -7.73 8.38
C ALA A 13 7.48 -7.52 7.72
N LEU A 14 7.22 -6.35 7.12
CA LEU A 14 5.90 -6.04 6.57
C LEU A 14 5.49 -6.93 5.39
N ARG A 15 6.46 -7.48 4.65
CA ARG A 15 6.22 -8.43 3.55
C ARG A 15 6.17 -9.88 4.01
N ASN A 16 6.53 -10.19 5.26
CA ASN A 16 6.54 -11.55 5.77
C ASN A 16 5.09 -12.04 6.03
N VAL A 17 4.75 -13.20 5.46
CA VAL A 17 3.43 -13.85 5.60
C VAL A 17 3.08 -14.24 7.05
N HIS A 18 4.07 -14.29 7.93
CA HIS A 18 3.90 -14.59 9.35
C HIS A 18 3.80 -13.34 10.23
N THR A 19 3.80 -12.14 9.64
CA THR A 19 3.60 -10.91 10.40
C THR A 19 2.17 -10.85 10.94
N PRO A 20 1.98 -10.68 12.26
CA PRO A 20 0.65 -10.70 12.85
C PRO A 20 -0.27 -9.62 12.27
N ALA A 21 -1.52 -10.00 11.99
CA ALA A 21 -2.53 -9.08 11.48
C ALA A 21 -2.69 -7.84 12.38
N SER A 22 -2.63 -8.00 13.71
CA SER A 22 -2.71 -6.91 14.68
C SER A 22 -1.60 -5.86 14.53
N LEU A 23 -0.42 -6.26 14.05
CA LEU A 23 0.64 -5.31 13.75
C LEU A 23 0.32 -4.56 12.45
N LEU A 24 -0.11 -5.29 11.42
CA LEU A 24 -0.45 -4.71 10.12
C LEU A 24 -1.57 -3.67 10.21
N THR A 25 -2.60 -3.90 11.04
CA THR A 25 -3.74 -2.97 11.17
C THR A 25 -3.37 -1.64 11.84
N THR A 26 -2.26 -1.58 12.57
CA THR A 26 -1.82 -0.37 13.28
C THR A 26 -0.99 0.58 12.40
N LEU A 27 -0.66 0.19 11.17
CA LEU A 27 0.15 0.98 10.26
C LEU A 27 -0.60 2.23 9.80
N THR A 28 0.00 3.40 10.04
CA THR A 28 -0.55 4.71 9.68
C THR A 28 0.21 5.37 8.54
N GLU A 29 1.49 5.07 8.37
CA GLU A 29 2.32 5.67 7.32
C GLU A 29 2.01 5.05 5.95
N SER A 30 1.77 5.88 4.93
CA SER A 30 1.49 5.40 3.56
C SER A 30 2.59 4.48 3.01
N GLN A 31 3.86 4.76 3.34
CA GLN A 31 4.98 3.93 2.89
C GLN A 31 4.93 2.52 3.49
N ASP A 32 4.48 2.38 4.74
CA ASP A 32 4.29 1.06 5.36
C ASP A 32 3.10 0.32 4.82
N ARG A 33 1.99 1.03 4.66
CA ARG A 33 0.78 0.48 4.08
C ARG A 33 1.08 -0.07 2.69
N ALA A 34 1.85 0.66 1.88
CA ALA A 34 2.31 0.22 0.57
C ALA A 34 3.15 -1.07 0.61
N LEU A 35 4.02 -1.25 1.63
CA LEU A 35 4.80 -2.48 1.80
C LEU A 35 3.93 -3.66 2.26
N ALA A 36 2.92 -3.38 3.09
CA ALA A 36 2.06 -4.37 3.72
C ALA A 36 0.81 -4.74 2.88
N ILE A 37 0.45 -3.98 1.85
CA ILE A 37 -0.86 -4.11 1.17
C ILE A 37 -1.09 -5.46 0.45
N ASN A 38 -0.01 -6.18 0.17
CA ASN A 38 -0.05 -7.53 -0.41
C ASN A 38 0.21 -8.63 0.63
N ASN A 39 0.34 -8.29 1.91
CA ASN A 39 0.52 -9.27 2.96
C ASN A 39 -0.77 -10.09 3.12
N PRO A 40 -0.74 -11.44 3.03
CA PRO A 40 -1.93 -12.28 3.16
C PRO A 40 -2.62 -12.19 4.53
N GLN A 41 -1.90 -11.77 5.58
CA GLN A 41 -2.47 -11.57 6.91
C GLN A 41 -3.22 -10.23 7.04
N LEU A 42 -3.13 -9.35 6.04
CA LEU A 42 -3.86 -8.09 6.04
C LEU A 42 -5.34 -8.37 5.77
N ALA A 43 -6.17 -8.01 6.73
CA ALA A 43 -7.61 -8.17 6.60
C ALA A 43 -8.18 -7.32 5.44
N ALA A 44 -9.14 -7.88 4.71
CA ALA A 44 -9.67 -7.28 3.47
C ALA A 44 -10.39 -5.95 3.72
N ASP A 45 -11.06 -5.81 4.86
CA ASP A 45 -11.71 -4.59 5.33
C ASP A 45 -10.70 -3.48 5.61
N VAL A 46 -9.58 -3.81 6.25
CA VAL A 46 -8.46 -2.88 6.51
C VAL A 46 -7.85 -2.42 5.20
N LYS A 47 -7.58 -3.34 4.27
CA LYS A 47 -7.09 -3.00 2.93
C LYS A 47 -8.05 -2.06 2.20
N THR A 48 -9.36 -2.32 2.32
CA THR A 48 -10.39 -1.46 1.73
C THR A 48 -10.43 -0.07 2.38
N ALA A 49 -10.28 0.02 3.70
CA ALA A 49 -10.21 1.28 4.41
C ALA A 49 -8.98 2.10 3.96
N TRP A 50 -7.82 1.46 3.86
CA TRP A 50 -6.60 2.11 3.37
C TRP A 50 -6.74 2.63 1.95
N LEU A 51 -7.36 1.88 1.04
CA LEU A 51 -7.59 2.34 -0.34
C LEU A 51 -8.59 3.50 -0.44
N LYS A 52 -9.51 3.63 0.52
CA LYS A 52 -10.40 4.79 0.61
C LYS A 52 -9.66 6.03 1.14
N GLU A 53 -8.81 5.85 2.15
CA GLU A 53 -7.99 6.93 2.73
C GLU A 53 -6.91 7.41 1.75
N ASP A 54 -6.22 6.47 1.11
CA ASP A 54 -5.15 6.73 0.15
C ASP A 54 -5.34 5.84 -1.10
N PRO A 55 -6.08 6.35 -2.10
CA PRO A 55 -6.28 5.67 -3.38
C PRO A 55 -5.00 5.32 -4.14
N SER A 56 -3.89 6.01 -3.87
CA SER A 56 -2.63 5.80 -4.56
C SER A 56 -1.98 4.45 -4.21
N LEU A 57 -2.35 3.88 -3.06
CA LEU A 57 -1.92 2.55 -2.62
C LEU A 57 -2.29 1.45 -3.61
N ILE A 58 -3.28 1.68 -4.48
CA ILE A 58 -3.67 0.73 -5.54
C ILE A 58 -2.50 0.40 -6.49
N LEU A 59 -1.53 1.31 -6.64
CA LEU A 59 -0.34 1.12 -7.48
C LEU A 59 0.61 0.05 -6.93
N PHE A 60 0.43 -0.34 -5.67
CA PHE A 60 1.25 -1.36 -5.00
C PHE A 60 0.52 -2.70 -4.87
N VAL A 61 -0.76 -2.77 -5.24
CA VAL A 61 -1.52 -4.02 -5.14
C VAL A 61 -1.13 -4.95 -6.29
N ASP A 62 -0.68 -6.17 -5.98
CA ASP A 62 -0.19 -7.12 -7.01
C ASP A 62 -1.30 -7.52 -7.99
N GLN A 63 -2.53 -7.72 -7.49
CA GLN A 63 -3.71 -8.07 -8.29
C GLN A 63 -4.92 -7.29 -7.76
N PRO A 64 -5.16 -6.05 -8.24
CA PRO A 64 -6.27 -5.24 -7.78
C PRO A 64 -7.59 -5.81 -8.32
N ASP A 65 -8.61 -5.89 -7.46
CA ASP A 65 -9.94 -6.33 -7.88
C ASP A 65 -10.60 -5.26 -8.77
N LEU A 66 -11.26 -5.69 -9.85
CA LEU A 66 -11.96 -4.81 -10.78
C LEU A 66 -13.06 -4.00 -10.10
N SER A 67 -13.70 -4.55 -9.06
CA SER A 67 -14.70 -3.82 -8.28
C SER A 67 -14.07 -2.63 -7.55
N GLN A 68 -12.90 -2.83 -6.94
CA GLN A 68 -12.14 -1.78 -6.26
C GLN A 68 -11.68 -0.70 -7.23
N LEU A 69 -11.16 -1.09 -8.41
CA LEU A 69 -10.78 -0.13 -9.45
C LEU A 69 -11.98 0.71 -9.89
N ARG A 70 -13.15 0.08 -10.08
CA ARG A 70 -14.38 0.78 -10.45
C ARG A 70 -14.80 1.79 -9.38
N ASP A 71 -14.71 1.43 -8.12
CA ASP A 71 -15.08 2.31 -7.01
C ASP A 71 -14.12 3.50 -6.90
N LEU A 72 -12.81 3.29 -7.06
CA LEU A 72 -11.81 4.36 -7.11
C LEU A 72 -12.04 5.33 -8.28
N VAL A 73 -12.48 4.82 -9.43
CA VAL A 73 -12.84 5.67 -10.58
C VAL A 73 -14.09 6.50 -10.26
N LYS A 74 -15.11 5.92 -9.62
CA LYS A 74 -16.34 6.62 -9.24
C LYS A 74 -16.09 7.73 -8.21
N THR A 75 -15.13 7.56 -7.31
CA THR A 75 -14.76 8.59 -6.31
C THR A 75 -13.89 9.71 -6.89
N GLY A 76 -13.52 9.63 -8.18
CA GLY A 76 -12.69 10.64 -8.84
C GLY A 76 -11.19 10.55 -8.51
N ALA A 77 -10.74 9.45 -7.90
CA ALA A 77 -9.35 9.26 -7.48
C ALA A 77 -8.33 9.13 -8.64
N THR A 78 -8.81 8.99 -9.88
CA THR A 78 -8.00 8.78 -11.08
C THR A 78 -6.91 9.84 -11.27
N ARG A 79 -7.17 11.11 -10.92
CA ARG A 79 -6.16 12.18 -11.04
C ARG A 79 -5.01 11.97 -10.05
N GLN A 80 -5.31 11.64 -8.80
CA GLN A 80 -4.32 11.39 -7.76
C GLN A 80 -3.46 10.18 -8.11
N ILE A 81 -4.10 9.06 -8.47
CA ILE A 81 -3.41 7.82 -8.86
C ILE A 81 -2.45 8.07 -10.02
N ARG A 82 -2.89 8.81 -11.05
CA ARG A 82 -2.04 9.16 -12.20
C ARG A 82 -0.88 10.07 -11.82
N SER A 83 -1.10 11.05 -10.94
CA SER A 83 -0.02 11.93 -10.47
C SER A 83 1.04 11.14 -9.70
N GLU A 84 0.61 10.27 -8.80
CA GLU A 84 1.53 9.42 -8.02
C GLU A 84 2.30 8.47 -8.94
N ALA A 85 1.61 7.80 -9.88
CA ALA A 85 2.24 6.92 -10.85
C ALA A 85 3.33 7.65 -11.65
N ARG A 86 3.09 8.92 -12.01
CA ARG A 86 4.07 9.75 -12.72
C ARG A 86 5.28 10.06 -11.84
N ASN A 87 5.07 10.57 -10.62
CA ASN A 87 6.16 10.89 -9.69
C ASN A 87 7.10 9.69 -9.50
N ARG A 88 6.52 8.49 -9.35
CA ARG A 88 7.28 7.25 -9.15
C ARG A 88 8.06 6.77 -10.38
N LEU A 89 7.63 7.14 -11.58
CA LEU A 89 8.41 6.91 -12.80
C LEU A 89 9.59 7.87 -12.89
N GLU A 90 9.43 9.10 -12.42
CA GLU A 90 10.47 10.13 -12.39
C GLU A 90 11.52 9.86 -11.29
N GLU A 91 11.12 9.35 -10.11
CA GLU A 91 12.04 8.95 -9.03
C GLU A 91 12.92 7.73 -9.34
N LYS A 92 12.53 6.93 -10.33
CA LYS A 92 13.27 5.72 -10.76
C LYS A 92 14.27 5.98 -11.89
N GLN A 93 14.36 7.21 -12.40
CA GLN A 93 15.34 7.65 -13.39
C GLN A 93 16.59 8.22 -12.72
#